data_AF-A0A9D5PKL0-F1
#
_entry.id   AF-A0A9D5PKL0-F1
#
_cell.length_a   1.000
_cell.length_b   1.000
_cell.length_c   1.000
_cell.angle_alpha   90.00
_cell.angle_beta   90.00
_cell.angle_gamma   90.00
#
_symmetry.space_group_name_H-M   'P 1'
#
loop_
_entity.id
_entity.type
_entity.pdbx_description
1 polymer ?
#
loop_
_entity_poly.entity_id
_entity_poly.type
_entity_poly.pdbx_seq_one_letter_code
_entity_poly.pdbx_strand_id
1 'polypeptide(L)'
;MTGETLQLILDRNATMTEHFLQGIYAEDPDLKILLDAERYSLFAGGKRIRPTLVLEFCRLFGGREASALPFAAAVEMIHTYSLIHDDLPCMDDDDLRRGKPTNHKVFGDAIALLAGDALLTGAFEVAATNTDVAPEVATMATAYLAANAGRYGMIGGQVMDIEGERRKLSPEELLKLHSLKTGALINASCVLGALAAGVTPNDSAMEKVILYAEKIGLAFQIVDDLLDVTGDEKMLGKKTGADQEHEKNTFLSFYSVDEAQFYADRLTAEAIDAIRTFKENETLVALAKWLATRKK
;
A
#
# COMPACT_ATOMS: atom_id res chain seq x y z
N MET A 1 14.51 -9.05 -16.52
CA MET A 1 15.00 -8.08 -15.52
C MET A 1 15.62 -8.85 -14.35
N THR A 2 16.80 -8.44 -13.84
CA THR A 2 17.41 -9.07 -12.66
C THR A 2 16.87 -8.45 -11.37
N GLY A 3 17.09 -9.09 -10.22
CA GLY A 3 16.69 -8.53 -8.91
C GLY A 3 17.39 -7.21 -8.59
N GLU A 4 18.66 -7.06 -8.97
CA GLU A 4 19.42 -5.81 -8.81
C GLU A 4 18.80 -4.66 -9.62
N THR A 5 18.39 -4.93 -10.87
CA THR A 5 17.71 -3.91 -11.70
C THR A 5 16.39 -3.48 -11.07
N LEU A 6 15.60 -4.43 -10.54
CA LEU A 6 14.34 -4.09 -9.86
C LEU A 6 14.59 -3.23 -8.61
N GLN A 7 15.61 -3.57 -7.81
CA GLN A 7 15.97 -2.79 -6.63
C GLN A 7 16.34 -1.35 -6.98
N LEU A 8 17.15 -1.15 -8.04
CA LEU A 8 17.49 0.20 -8.51
C LEU A 8 16.25 1.00 -8.94
N ILE A 9 15.26 0.35 -9.55
CA ILE A 9 14.00 1.02 -9.94
C ILE A 9 13.18 1.38 -8.70
N LEU A 10 13.07 0.47 -7.72
CA LEU A 10 12.40 0.74 -6.45
C LEU A 10 13.05 1.93 -5.72
N ASP A 11 14.38 1.96 -5.64
CA ASP A 11 15.13 3.03 -4.98
C ASP A 11 14.97 4.37 -5.71
N ARG A 12 14.98 4.34 -7.05
CA ARG A 12 14.69 5.52 -7.89
C ARG A 12 13.29 6.07 -7.61
N ASN A 13 12.27 5.21 -7.67
CA ASN A 13 10.89 5.60 -7.46
C ASN A 13 10.64 6.09 -6.03
N ALA A 14 11.26 5.45 -5.04
CA ALA A 14 11.26 5.90 -3.65
C ALA A 14 11.87 7.31 -3.54
N THR A 15 13.06 7.53 -4.10
CA THR A 15 13.75 8.83 -4.08
C THR A 15 12.91 9.93 -4.72
N MET A 16 12.30 9.66 -5.87
CA MET A 16 11.43 10.64 -6.54
C MET A 16 10.21 11.00 -5.70
N THR A 17 9.56 9.99 -5.10
CA THR A 17 8.40 10.19 -4.24
C THR A 17 8.78 10.97 -2.98
N GLU A 18 9.89 10.63 -2.34
CA GLU A 18 10.38 11.32 -1.16
C GLU A 18 10.79 12.77 -1.46
N HIS A 19 11.43 13.02 -2.59
CA HIS A 19 11.76 14.38 -3.01
C HIS A 19 10.50 15.23 -3.23
N PHE A 20 9.47 14.66 -3.87
CA PHE A 20 8.19 15.35 -4.02
C PHE A 20 7.53 15.62 -2.66
N LEU A 21 7.47 14.60 -1.78
CA LEU A 21 6.90 14.73 -0.43
C LEU A 21 7.67 15.71 0.45
N GLN A 22 8.98 15.89 0.26
CA GLN A 22 9.72 16.93 0.97
C GLN A 22 9.28 18.32 0.54
N GLY A 23 8.92 18.49 -0.74
CA GLY A 23 8.51 19.77 -1.32
C GLY A 23 7.09 20.21 -0.97
N ILE A 24 6.22 19.32 -0.47
CA ILE A 24 4.84 19.69 -0.08
C ILE A 24 4.77 20.39 1.29
N TYR A 25 5.82 20.27 2.11
CA TYR A 25 5.87 20.89 3.43
C TYR A 25 6.44 22.31 3.36
N ALA A 26 5.72 23.27 3.93
CA ALA A 26 6.25 24.58 4.27
C ALA A 26 6.60 24.62 5.76
N GLU A 27 7.74 25.23 6.12
CA GLU A 27 8.12 25.38 7.52
C GLU A 27 7.19 26.39 8.21
N ASP A 28 6.54 25.95 9.29
CA ASP A 28 5.72 26.78 10.16
C ASP A 28 6.08 26.48 11.63
N PRO A 29 6.69 27.42 12.37
CA PRO A 29 7.08 27.23 13.76
C PRO A 29 5.92 26.90 14.70
N ASP A 30 4.72 27.42 14.43
CA ASP A 30 3.54 27.20 15.28
C ASP A 30 2.95 25.80 15.07
N LEU A 31 3.18 25.21 13.88
CA LEU A 31 2.74 23.85 13.54
C LEU A 31 3.85 22.80 13.67
N LYS A 32 5.03 23.19 14.16
CA LYS A 32 6.24 22.35 14.12
C LYS A 32 6.01 20.93 14.66
N ILE A 33 5.29 20.77 15.76
CA ILE A 33 5.06 19.46 16.37
C ILE A 33 4.25 18.51 15.47
N LEU A 34 3.27 19.04 14.74
CA LEU A 34 2.46 18.28 13.79
C LEU A 34 3.32 17.90 12.58
N LEU A 35 4.02 18.88 12.00
CA LEU A 35 4.85 18.65 10.82
C LEU A 35 6.00 17.67 11.11
N ASP A 36 6.63 17.77 12.28
CA ASP A 36 7.64 16.81 12.74
C ASP A 36 7.05 15.40 12.87
N ALA A 37 5.84 15.27 13.42
CA ALA A 37 5.17 13.97 13.59
C ALA A 37 4.80 13.33 12.25
N GLU A 38 4.27 14.10 11.28
CA GLU A 38 4.01 13.58 9.93
C GLU A 38 5.31 13.14 9.25
N ARG A 39 6.32 14.02 9.23
CA ARG A 39 7.63 13.76 8.62
C ARG A 39 8.30 12.54 9.25
N TYR A 40 8.19 12.36 10.57
CA TYR A 40 8.81 11.24 11.28
C TYR A 40 8.38 9.89 10.71
N SER A 41 7.07 9.68 10.58
CA SER A 41 6.52 8.43 10.05
C SER A 41 6.67 8.34 8.53
N LEU A 42 6.42 9.44 7.82
CA LEU A 42 6.44 9.48 6.36
C LEU A 42 7.84 9.21 5.81
N PHE A 43 8.90 9.68 6.48
CA PHE A 43 10.30 9.47 6.10
C PHE A 43 11.02 8.42 6.96
N ALA A 44 10.30 7.56 7.69
CA ALA A 44 10.87 6.46 8.48
C ALA A 44 11.52 5.33 7.64
N GLY A 45 11.68 5.52 6.32
CA GLY A 45 12.05 4.48 5.35
C GLY A 45 10.84 3.64 4.94
N GLY A 46 11.02 2.66 4.06
CA GLY A 46 9.94 1.82 3.54
C GLY A 46 10.23 1.42 2.09
N LYS A 47 9.59 0.36 1.60
CA LYS A 47 9.87 -0.14 0.23
C LYS A 47 9.19 0.68 -0.87
N ARG A 48 8.31 1.62 -0.51
CA ARG A 48 7.53 2.49 -1.41
C ARG A 48 6.90 1.74 -2.59
N ILE A 49 6.34 0.55 -2.30
CA ILE A 49 5.72 -0.32 -3.30
C ILE A 49 4.53 0.36 -3.96
N ARG A 50 3.68 1.01 -3.16
CA ARG A 50 2.48 1.69 -3.65
C ARG A 50 2.80 2.88 -4.56
N PRO A 51 3.69 3.81 -4.18
CA PRO A 51 4.21 4.83 -5.10
C PRO A 51 4.83 4.26 -6.38
N THR A 52 5.61 3.18 -6.24
CA THR A 52 6.19 2.49 -7.40
C THR A 52 5.11 1.98 -8.34
N LEU A 53 4.03 1.37 -7.84
CA LEU A 53 2.92 0.93 -8.68
C LEU A 53 2.28 2.08 -9.45
N VAL A 54 2.07 3.25 -8.80
CA VAL A 54 1.54 4.44 -9.48
C VAL A 54 2.47 4.88 -10.62
N LEU A 55 3.77 4.99 -10.34
CA LEU A 55 4.76 5.45 -11.32
C LEU A 55 4.95 4.45 -12.47
N GLU A 56 5.02 3.16 -12.19
CA GLU A 56 5.23 2.12 -13.20
C GLU A 56 3.99 1.90 -14.08
N PHE A 57 2.76 1.98 -13.53
CA PHE A 57 1.56 1.94 -14.37
C PHE A 57 1.42 3.20 -15.23
N CYS A 58 1.86 4.35 -14.74
CA CYS A 58 1.92 5.55 -15.58
C CYS A 58 2.90 5.35 -16.75
N ARG A 59 4.10 4.84 -16.49
CA ARG A 59 5.11 4.53 -17.52
C ARG A 59 4.64 3.48 -18.51
N LEU A 60 3.97 2.43 -18.05
CA LEU A 60 3.42 1.35 -18.88
C LEU A 60 2.55 1.88 -20.04
N PHE A 61 1.82 2.96 -19.79
CA PHE A 61 0.95 3.61 -20.77
C PHE A 61 1.55 4.87 -21.40
N GLY A 62 2.86 5.09 -21.24
CA GLY A 62 3.60 6.21 -21.83
C GLY A 62 3.35 7.57 -21.18
N GLY A 63 2.82 7.58 -19.95
CA GLY A 63 2.58 8.80 -19.18
C GLY A 63 3.87 9.44 -18.65
N ARG A 64 3.77 10.71 -18.25
CA ARG A 64 4.91 11.47 -17.68
C ARG A 64 4.98 11.23 -16.17
N GLU A 65 6.18 11.16 -15.63
CA GLU A 65 6.36 11.00 -14.18
C GLU A 65 5.73 12.14 -13.37
N ALA A 66 5.80 13.37 -13.89
CA ALA A 66 5.17 14.53 -13.27
C ALA A 66 3.65 14.39 -13.11
N SER A 67 2.95 13.71 -14.04
CA SER A 67 1.50 13.50 -13.91
C SER A 67 1.13 12.45 -12.85
N ALA A 68 2.05 11.56 -12.51
CA ALA A 68 1.85 10.48 -11.54
C ALA A 68 2.36 10.80 -10.14
N LEU A 69 3.37 11.66 -10.00
CA LEU A 69 4.03 11.95 -8.71
C LEU A 69 3.08 12.45 -7.62
N PRO A 70 2.16 13.40 -7.87
CA PRO A 70 1.20 13.83 -6.86
C PRO A 70 0.31 12.67 -6.36
N PHE A 71 -0.11 11.77 -7.27
CA PHE A 71 -0.89 10.60 -6.88
C PHE A 71 -0.06 9.56 -6.12
N ALA A 72 1.21 9.36 -6.50
CA ALA A 72 2.13 8.48 -5.80
C ALA A 72 2.36 8.96 -4.35
N ALA A 73 2.56 10.28 -4.18
CA ALA A 73 2.67 10.94 -2.90
C ALA A 73 1.38 10.80 -2.07
N ALA A 74 0.21 11.09 -2.64
CA ALA A 74 -1.08 10.96 -1.97
C ALA A 74 -1.34 9.54 -1.45
N VAL A 75 -1.01 8.51 -2.24
CA VAL A 75 -1.15 7.12 -1.82
C VAL A 75 -0.20 6.78 -0.66
N GLU A 76 1.04 7.29 -0.67
CA GLU A 76 1.99 7.05 0.43
C GLU A 76 1.60 7.80 1.71
N MET A 77 1.03 8.99 1.60
CA MET A 77 0.44 9.72 2.73
C MET A 77 -0.70 8.91 3.33
N ILE A 78 -1.58 8.34 2.50
CA ILE A 78 -2.67 7.46 2.95
C ILE A 78 -2.14 6.21 3.63
N HIS A 79 -1.14 5.56 3.03
CA HIS A 79 -0.51 4.40 3.65
C HIS A 79 0.18 4.75 4.97
N THR A 80 0.79 5.92 5.07
CA THR A 80 1.51 6.33 6.28
C THR A 80 0.54 6.68 7.40
N TYR A 81 -0.56 7.39 7.14
CA TYR A 81 -1.56 7.64 8.18
C TYR A 81 -2.13 6.33 8.69
N SER A 82 -2.41 5.38 7.77
CA SER A 82 -3.05 4.14 8.17
C SER A 82 -2.19 3.42 9.21
N LEU A 83 -0.86 3.40 9.01
CA LEU A 83 0.07 2.82 9.96
C LEU A 83 0.17 3.62 11.27
N ILE A 84 0.16 4.95 11.23
CA ILE A 84 0.17 5.78 12.45
C ILE A 84 -1.04 5.45 13.33
N HIS A 85 -2.22 5.34 12.73
CA HIS A 85 -3.45 5.04 13.46
C HIS A 85 -3.51 3.57 13.90
N ASP A 86 -3.09 2.63 13.05
CA ASP A 86 -3.00 1.19 13.38
C ASP A 86 -2.12 0.95 14.62
N ASP A 87 -1.02 1.70 14.75
CA ASP A 87 -0.10 1.60 15.89
C ASP A 87 -0.64 2.27 17.19
N LEU A 88 -1.81 2.92 17.21
CA LEU A 88 -2.32 3.60 18.42
C LEU A 88 -2.74 2.61 19.53
N PRO A 89 -2.75 3.02 20.82
CA PRO A 89 -3.15 2.14 21.93
C PRO A 89 -4.57 1.56 21.86
N CYS A 90 -5.48 2.22 21.14
CA CYS A 90 -6.84 1.73 20.93
C CYS A 90 -6.99 0.80 19.72
N MET A 91 -5.90 0.51 19.01
CA MET A 91 -5.79 -0.34 17.83
C MET A 91 -4.82 -1.49 18.16
N ASP A 92 -3.66 -1.59 17.51
CA ASP A 92 -2.70 -2.68 17.75
C ASP A 92 -1.78 -2.43 18.97
N ASP A 93 -1.72 -1.19 19.49
CA ASP A 93 -0.82 -0.78 20.59
C ASP A 93 0.67 -1.16 20.35
N ASP A 94 1.11 -1.10 19.09
CA ASP A 94 2.47 -1.45 18.68
C ASP A 94 3.49 -0.39 19.17
N ASP A 95 4.58 -0.82 19.83
CA ASP A 95 5.64 0.07 20.31
C ASP A 95 6.66 0.46 19.21
N LEU A 96 6.80 -0.39 18.18
CA LEU A 96 7.82 -0.25 17.14
C LEU A 96 7.25 -0.39 15.72
N ARG A 97 7.68 0.48 14.81
CA ARG A 97 7.45 0.40 13.36
C ARG A 97 8.73 0.66 12.60
N ARG A 98 9.04 -0.19 11.61
CA ARG A 98 10.25 -0.07 10.76
C ARG A 98 11.55 0.05 11.58
N GLY A 99 11.61 -0.62 12.73
CA GLY A 99 12.76 -0.60 13.65
C GLY A 99 12.92 0.68 14.47
N LYS A 100 11.90 1.57 14.49
CA LYS A 100 11.88 2.81 15.28
C LYS A 100 10.64 2.84 16.19
N PRO A 101 10.64 3.62 17.29
CA PRO A 101 9.44 3.85 18.09
C PRO A 101 8.27 4.34 17.24
N THR A 102 7.06 3.86 17.51
CA THR A 102 5.85 4.32 16.81
C THR A 102 5.56 5.78 17.11
N ASN A 103 4.76 6.42 16.26
CA ASN A 103 4.53 7.87 16.32
C ASN A 103 4.00 8.31 17.69
N HIS A 104 3.03 7.57 18.23
CA HIS A 104 2.43 7.88 19.54
C HIS A 104 3.43 7.73 20.69
N LYS A 105 4.43 6.85 20.59
CA LYS A 105 5.51 6.76 21.60
C LYS A 105 6.45 7.95 21.59
N VAL A 106 6.60 8.63 20.44
CA VAL A 106 7.50 9.79 20.31
C VAL A 106 6.76 11.10 20.60
N PHE A 107 5.55 11.26 20.07
CA PHE A 107 4.81 12.53 20.09
C PHE A 107 3.56 12.52 20.98
N GLY A 108 3.18 11.36 21.53
CA GLY A 108 1.94 11.18 22.29
C GLY A 108 0.72 10.93 21.40
N ASP A 109 -0.29 10.30 21.98
CA ASP A 109 -1.49 9.80 21.27
C ASP A 109 -2.23 10.90 20.51
N ALA A 110 -2.42 12.07 21.12
CA ALA A 110 -3.15 13.17 20.52
C ALA A 110 -2.45 13.72 19.26
N ILE A 111 -1.12 13.83 19.29
CA ILE A 111 -0.36 14.31 18.14
C ILE A 111 -0.30 13.23 17.05
N ALA A 112 -0.14 11.95 17.42
CA ALA A 112 -0.17 10.86 16.46
C ALA A 112 -1.52 10.76 15.73
N LEU A 113 -2.63 10.88 16.46
CA LEU A 113 -3.97 10.94 15.86
C LEU A 113 -4.07 12.06 14.82
N LEU A 114 -3.71 13.30 15.21
CA LEU A 114 -3.78 14.47 14.35
C LEU A 114 -2.80 14.43 13.16
N ALA A 115 -1.62 13.84 13.35
CA ALA A 115 -0.68 13.61 12.25
C ALA A 115 -1.25 12.64 11.22
N GLY A 116 -1.95 11.60 11.66
CA GLY A 116 -2.67 10.72 10.75
C GLY A 116 -3.80 11.44 10.01
N ASP A 117 -4.59 12.25 10.71
CA ASP A 117 -5.69 13.03 10.10
C ASP A 117 -5.16 14.06 9.08
N ALA A 118 -4.03 14.72 9.39
CA ALA A 118 -3.36 15.67 8.49
C ALA A 118 -2.84 14.98 7.23
N LEU A 119 -2.18 13.81 7.35
CA LEU A 119 -1.74 13.03 6.19
C LEU A 119 -2.91 12.53 5.34
N LEU A 120 -4.00 12.07 5.97
CA LEU A 120 -5.21 11.64 5.26
C LEU A 120 -5.82 12.79 4.45
N THR A 121 -5.97 13.97 5.05
CA THR A 121 -6.57 15.13 4.40
C THR A 121 -5.64 15.74 3.34
N GLY A 122 -4.36 15.88 3.65
CA GLY A 122 -3.33 16.36 2.73
C GLY A 122 -3.16 15.46 1.51
N ALA A 123 -3.38 14.15 1.62
CA ALA A 123 -3.36 13.25 0.47
C ALA A 123 -4.40 13.64 -0.59
N PHE A 124 -5.61 14.02 -0.17
CA PHE A 124 -6.65 14.46 -1.10
C PHE A 124 -6.37 15.85 -1.66
N GLU A 125 -5.78 16.74 -0.87
CA GLU A 125 -5.32 18.04 -1.35
C GLU A 125 -4.30 17.85 -2.49
N VAL A 126 -3.22 17.11 -2.24
CA VAL A 126 -2.16 16.84 -3.22
C VAL A 126 -2.70 16.18 -4.49
N ALA A 127 -3.63 15.21 -4.36
CA ALA A 127 -4.24 14.57 -5.51
C ALA A 127 -5.15 15.52 -6.31
N ALA A 128 -5.98 16.31 -5.62
CA ALA A 128 -6.96 17.20 -6.26
C ALA A 128 -6.30 18.40 -6.95
N THR A 129 -5.15 18.87 -6.44
CA THR A 129 -4.41 20.00 -7.00
C THR A 129 -3.34 19.58 -8.01
N ASN A 130 -3.38 18.34 -8.51
CA ASN A 130 -2.44 17.86 -9.54
C ASN A 130 -2.69 18.57 -10.89
N THR A 131 -1.85 19.57 -11.21
CA THR A 131 -1.95 20.35 -12.45
C THR A 131 -1.27 19.71 -13.66
N ASP A 132 -0.57 18.58 -13.49
CA ASP A 132 0.10 17.87 -14.58
C ASP A 132 -0.85 16.92 -15.37
N VAL A 133 -2.11 16.83 -14.94
CA VAL A 133 -3.21 16.11 -15.60
C VAL A 133 -4.39 17.05 -15.90
N ALA A 134 -5.34 16.59 -16.71
CA ALA A 134 -6.60 17.30 -16.88
C ALA A 134 -7.39 17.36 -15.55
N PRO A 135 -8.12 18.44 -15.25
CA PRO A 135 -8.90 18.56 -14.01
C PRO A 135 -9.89 17.40 -13.78
N GLU A 136 -10.47 16.86 -14.85
CA GLU A 136 -11.36 15.70 -14.80
C GLU A 136 -10.62 14.44 -14.31
N VAL A 137 -9.36 14.26 -14.74
CA VAL A 137 -8.50 13.15 -14.30
C VAL A 137 -8.13 13.32 -12.83
N ALA A 138 -7.76 14.52 -12.39
CA ALA A 138 -7.49 14.80 -10.97
C ALA A 138 -8.71 14.51 -10.10
N THR A 139 -9.90 14.94 -10.53
CA THR A 139 -11.17 14.68 -9.84
C THR A 139 -11.46 13.18 -9.75
N MET A 140 -11.34 12.45 -10.86
CA MET A 140 -11.58 11.02 -10.92
C MET A 140 -10.59 10.23 -10.06
N ALA A 141 -9.29 10.54 -10.16
CA ALA A 141 -8.25 9.89 -9.38
C ALA A 141 -8.43 10.12 -7.87
N THR A 142 -8.77 11.36 -7.48
CA THR A 142 -9.06 11.72 -6.09
C THR A 142 -10.28 10.96 -5.56
N ALA A 143 -11.37 10.90 -6.34
CA ALA A 143 -12.56 10.14 -5.98
C ALA A 143 -12.29 8.64 -5.88
N TYR A 144 -11.49 8.08 -6.78
CA TYR A 144 -11.10 6.67 -6.76
C TYR A 144 -10.24 6.33 -5.54
N LEU A 145 -9.29 7.22 -5.20
CA LEU A 145 -8.46 7.10 -4.00
C LEU A 145 -9.33 7.15 -2.74
N ALA A 146 -10.28 8.09 -2.67
CA ALA A 146 -11.18 8.23 -1.53
C ALA A 146 -12.06 6.99 -1.33
N ALA A 147 -12.58 6.42 -2.41
CA ALA A 147 -13.39 5.19 -2.36
C ALA A 147 -12.59 4.00 -1.83
N ASN A 148 -11.33 3.84 -2.28
CA ASN A 148 -10.46 2.74 -1.86
C ASN A 148 -9.82 2.94 -0.48
N ALA A 149 -9.61 4.18 -0.03
CA ALA A 149 -9.14 4.45 1.32
C ALA A 149 -10.28 4.41 2.35
N GLY A 150 -11.50 4.76 1.95
CA GLY A 150 -12.62 4.97 2.86
C GLY A 150 -13.39 3.71 3.27
N ARG A 151 -14.66 3.91 3.63
CA ARG A 151 -15.55 2.92 4.27
C ARG A 151 -15.78 1.62 3.48
N TYR A 152 -15.67 1.68 2.15
CA TYR A 152 -15.84 0.52 1.27
C TYR A 152 -14.51 -0.07 0.79
N GLY A 153 -13.40 0.46 1.30
CA GLY A 153 -12.04 0.04 1.02
C GLY A 153 -11.28 -0.21 2.32
N MET A 154 -10.09 0.37 2.46
CA MET A 154 -9.14 0.14 3.54
C MET A 154 -9.75 0.27 4.94
N ILE A 155 -10.47 1.35 5.25
CA ILE A 155 -11.12 1.51 6.56
C ILE A 155 -12.18 0.43 6.82
N GLY A 156 -12.95 0.05 5.80
CA GLY A 156 -13.90 -1.06 5.92
C GLY A 156 -13.19 -2.39 6.22
N GLY A 157 -12.06 -2.63 5.56
CA GLY A 157 -11.19 -3.78 5.84
C GLY A 157 -10.62 -3.76 7.25
N GLN A 158 -10.20 -2.61 7.76
CA GLN A 158 -9.71 -2.45 9.13
C GLN A 158 -10.79 -2.78 10.17
N VAL A 159 -12.02 -2.30 9.95
CA VAL A 159 -13.15 -2.63 10.84
C VAL A 159 -13.46 -4.13 10.80
N MET A 160 -13.41 -4.75 9.63
CA MET A 160 -13.59 -6.21 9.51
C MET A 160 -12.50 -6.99 10.25
N ASP A 161 -11.28 -6.48 10.29
CA ASP A 161 -10.17 -7.10 11.01
C ASP A 161 -10.39 -7.05 12.53
N ILE A 162 -10.69 -5.86 13.08
CA ILE A 162 -10.98 -5.67 14.50
C ILE A 162 -12.16 -6.53 14.97
N GLU A 163 -13.27 -6.54 14.22
CA GLU A 163 -14.41 -7.39 14.55
C GLU A 163 -14.12 -8.88 14.32
N GLY A 164 -13.19 -9.17 13.40
CA GLY A 164 -12.67 -10.50 13.13
C GLY A 164 -11.84 -11.07 14.28
N GLU A 165 -11.18 -10.26 15.10
CA GLU A 165 -10.45 -10.77 16.27
C GLU A 165 -11.34 -11.45 17.31
N ARG A 166 -12.65 -11.17 17.28
CA ARG A 166 -13.63 -11.70 18.23
C ARG A 166 -14.28 -13.00 17.78
N ARG A 167 -14.00 -13.49 16.56
CA ARG A 167 -14.62 -14.70 16.00
C ARG A 167 -13.78 -15.33 14.89
N LYS A 168 -14.06 -16.58 14.55
CA LYS A 168 -13.53 -17.17 13.33
C LYS A 168 -14.25 -16.61 12.10
N LEU A 169 -13.48 -16.10 11.15
CA LEU A 169 -13.96 -15.74 9.82
C LEU A 169 -14.13 -17.01 8.97
N SER A 170 -14.96 -16.92 7.94
CA SER A 170 -14.95 -17.89 6.84
C SER A 170 -13.85 -17.55 5.82
N PRO A 171 -13.44 -18.49 4.94
CA PRO A 171 -12.50 -18.18 3.87
C PRO A 171 -12.94 -17.01 2.98
N GLU A 172 -14.24 -16.88 2.71
CA GLU A 172 -14.79 -15.79 1.91
C GLU A 172 -14.68 -14.44 2.62
N GLU A 173 -15.00 -14.39 3.92
CA GLU A 173 -14.84 -13.18 4.73
C GLU A 173 -13.38 -12.76 4.85
N LEU A 174 -12.46 -13.72 5.00
CA LEU A 174 -11.03 -13.44 5.05
C LEU A 174 -10.52 -12.87 3.73
N LEU A 175 -10.89 -13.48 2.60
CA LEU A 175 -10.54 -12.95 1.27
C LEU A 175 -11.11 -11.54 1.07
N LYS A 176 -12.34 -11.30 1.55
CA LYS A 176 -12.95 -9.97 1.50
C LYS A 176 -12.18 -8.97 2.35
N LEU A 177 -11.84 -9.33 3.60
CA LEU A 177 -10.99 -8.52 4.49
C LEU A 177 -9.67 -8.15 3.79
N HIS A 178 -8.94 -9.13 3.26
CA HIS A 178 -7.66 -8.90 2.57
C HIS A 178 -7.81 -8.00 1.35
N SER A 179 -8.86 -8.20 0.54
CA SER A 179 -9.16 -7.35 -0.63
C SER A 179 -9.40 -5.89 -0.24
N LEU A 180 -9.92 -5.64 0.96
CA LEU A 180 -10.23 -4.30 1.45
C LEU A 180 -9.04 -3.69 2.21
N LYS A 181 -8.57 -4.31 3.30
CA LYS A 181 -7.53 -3.77 4.20
C LYS A 181 -6.24 -3.47 3.44
N THR A 182 -5.80 -4.40 2.59
CA THR A 182 -4.52 -4.30 1.87
C THR A 182 -4.74 -4.09 0.37
N GLY A 183 -5.66 -4.86 -0.23
CA GLY A 183 -5.89 -4.88 -1.67
C GLY A 183 -6.39 -3.55 -2.24
N ALA A 184 -7.27 -2.83 -1.53
CA ALA A 184 -7.90 -1.62 -2.04
C ALA A 184 -6.87 -0.52 -2.36
N LEU A 185 -5.87 -0.33 -1.49
CA LEU A 185 -4.86 0.71 -1.71
C LEU A 185 -3.84 0.30 -2.79
N ILE A 186 -3.57 -1.00 -2.97
CA ILE A 186 -2.79 -1.52 -4.10
C ILE A 186 -3.57 -1.30 -5.41
N ASN A 187 -4.86 -1.58 -5.42
CA ASN A 187 -5.76 -1.32 -6.53
C ASN A 187 -5.78 0.16 -6.93
N ALA A 188 -5.98 1.04 -5.95
CA ALA A 188 -5.86 2.48 -6.15
C ALA A 188 -4.51 2.84 -6.78
N SER A 189 -3.39 2.33 -6.24
CA SER A 189 -2.06 2.64 -6.77
C SER A 189 -1.94 2.37 -8.28
N CYS A 190 -2.38 1.19 -8.73
CA CYS A 190 -2.32 0.81 -10.14
C CYS A 190 -3.25 1.68 -11.02
N VAL A 191 -4.48 1.90 -10.57
CA VAL A 191 -5.49 2.68 -11.32
C VAL A 191 -5.11 4.16 -11.41
N LEU A 192 -4.63 4.77 -10.33
CA LEU A 192 -4.15 6.16 -10.36
C LEU A 192 -2.98 6.34 -11.33
N GLY A 193 -2.08 5.36 -11.44
CA GLY A 193 -1.01 5.37 -12.44
C GLY A 193 -1.54 5.35 -13.88
N ALA A 194 -2.52 4.49 -14.17
CA ALA A 194 -3.15 4.42 -15.49
C ALA A 194 -3.92 5.71 -15.82
N LEU A 195 -4.67 6.26 -14.86
CA LEU A 195 -5.37 7.55 -15.00
C LEU A 195 -4.38 8.69 -15.28
N ALA A 196 -3.23 8.72 -14.59
CA ALA A 196 -2.17 9.72 -14.81
C ALA A 196 -1.56 9.67 -16.21
N ALA A 197 -1.61 8.52 -16.88
CA ALA A 197 -1.19 8.35 -18.27
C ALA A 197 -2.31 8.63 -19.29
N GLY A 198 -3.52 8.96 -18.83
CA GLY A 198 -4.67 9.26 -19.69
C GLY A 198 -5.52 8.04 -20.06
N VAL A 199 -5.31 6.88 -19.43
CA VAL A 199 -6.19 5.71 -19.63
C VAL A 199 -7.53 6.00 -18.97
N THR A 200 -8.61 6.01 -19.76
CA THR A 200 -9.96 6.31 -19.24
C THR A 200 -10.60 5.06 -18.61
N PRO A 201 -11.59 5.21 -17.71
CA PRO A 201 -12.29 4.07 -17.09
C PRO A 201 -12.98 3.14 -18.09
N ASN A 202 -13.39 3.65 -19.25
CA ASN A 202 -14.04 2.86 -20.31
C ASN A 202 -13.03 2.19 -21.25
N ASP A 203 -11.73 2.42 -21.06
CA ASP A 203 -10.70 1.75 -21.84
C ASP A 203 -10.55 0.30 -21.35
N SER A 204 -10.55 -0.66 -22.27
CA SER A 204 -10.30 -2.07 -21.98
C SER A 204 -8.98 -2.33 -21.23
N ALA A 205 -8.00 -1.42 -21.36
CA ALA A 205 -6.77 -1.49 -20.60
C ALA A 205 -7.00 -1.32 -19.09
N MET A 206 -7.98 -0.51 -18.68
CA MET A 206 -8.30 -0.30 -17.27
C MET A 206 -8.76 -1.59 -16.58
N GLU A 207 -9.55 -2.42 -17.27
CA GLU A 207 -9.96 -3.74 -16.76
C GLU A 207 -8.76 -4.64 -16.48
N LYS A 208 -7.72 -4.57 -17.32
CA LYS A 208 -6.46 -5.31 -17.11
C LYS A 208 -5.65 -4.80 -15.93
N VAL A 209 -5.62 -3.48 -15.74
CA VAL A 209 -4.97 -2.82 -14.59
C VAL A 209 -5.62 -3.25 -13.28
N ILE A 210 -6.96 -3.21 -13.23
CA ILE A 210 -7.74 -3.63 -12.06
C ILE A 210 -7.49 -5.12 -11.77
N LEU A 211 -7.56 -5.98 -12.79
CA LEU A 211 -7.30 -7.41 -12.63
C LEU A 211 -5.88 -7.67 -12.09
N TYR A 212 -4.86 -7.01 -12.63
CA TYR A 212 -3.50 -7.11 -12.09
C TYR A 212 -3.47 -6.76 -10.60
N ALA A 213 -4.09 -5.64 -10.23
CA ALA A 213 -3.99 -5.11 -8.89
C ALA A 213 -4.77 -5.94 -7.85
N GLU A 214 -5.94 -6.47 -8.21
CA GLU A 214 -6.71 -7.40 -7.37
C GLU A 214 -5.91 -8.67 -7.07
N LYS A 215 -5.26 -9.23 -8.08
CA LYS A 215 -4.51 -10.48 -7.97
C LYS A 215 -3.22 -10.29 -7.17
N ILE A 216 -2.47 -9.21 -7.41
CA ILE A 216 -1.28 -8.90 -6.62
C ILE A 216 -1.63 -8.49 -5.20
N GLY A 217 -2.72 -7.75 -4.98
CA GLY A 217 -3.15 -7.37 -3.64
C GLY A 217 -3.46 -8.59 -2.76
N LEU A 218 -4.15 -9.59 -3.31
CA LEU A 218 -4.41 -10.85 -2.60
C LEU A 218 -3.14 -11.68 -2.42
N ALA A 219 -2.32 -11.84 -3.47
CA ALA A 219 -1.06 -12.58 -3.38
C ALA A 219 -0.12 -11.98 -2.32
N PHE A 220 -0.07 -10.65 -2.24
CA PHE A 220 0.74 -9.92 -1.27
C PHE A 220 0.40 -10.30 0.16
N GLN A 221 -0.91 -10.40 0.48
CA GLN A 221 -1.37 -10.72 1.83
C GLN A 221 -1.17 -12.19 2.17
N ILE A 222 -1.41 -13.10 1.22
CA ILE A 222 -1.12 -14.53 1.41
C ILE A 222 0.37 -14.74 1.71
N VAL A 223 1.24 -13.98 1.04
CA VAL A 223 2.70 -14.03 1.28
C VAL A 223 3.06 -13.43 2.63
N ASP A 224 2.40 -12.36 3.10
CA ASP A 224 2.60 -11.85 4.46
C ASP A 224 2.21 -12.90 5.51
N ASP A 225 1.05 -13.54 5.36
CA ASP A 225 0.60 -14.60 6.27
C ASP A 225 1.58 -15.80 6.27
N LEU A 226 2.13 -16.14 5.11
CA LEU A 226 3.18 -17.17 4.99
C LEU A 226 4.47 -16.76 5.69
N LEU A 227 4.90 -15.50 5.55
CA LEU A 227 6.10 -14.99 6.19
C LEU A 227 5.95 -14.96 7.71
N ASP A 228 4.80 -14.57 8.23
CA ASP A 228 4.54 -14.53 9.67
C ASP A 228 4.71 -15.90 10.35
N VAL A 229 4.45 -17.00 9.61
CA VAL A 229 4.61 -18.38 10.13
C VAL A 229 5.98 -18.99 9.81
N THR A 230 6.55 -18.71 8.63
CA THR A 230 7.78 -19.37 8.15
C THR A 230 9.04 -18.54 8.35
N GLY A 231 8.92 -17.26 8.69
CA GLY A 231 10.02 -16.33 8.79
C GLY A 231 10.92 -16.59 10.00
N ASP A 232 12.19 -16.24 9.84
CA ASP A 232 13.17 -16.23 10.91
C ASP A 232 12.88 -15.06 11.86
N GLU A 233 12.73 -15.36 13.15
CA GLU A 233 12.42 -14.46 14.27
C GLU A 233 13.29 -13.19 14.27
N LYS A 234 14.51 -13.29 13.76
CA LYS A 234 15.47 -12.17 13.63
C LYS A 234 15.26 -11.27 12.41
N MET A 235 14.60 -11.76 11.36
CA MET A 235 14.44 -11.04 10.08
C MET A 235 13.13 -10.24 10.00
N LEU A 236 12.08 -10.67 10.70
CA LEU A 236 10.77 -10.01 10.68
C LEU A 236 10.61 -8.93 11.76
N GLY A 237 11.47 -8.89 12.77
CA GLY A 237 11.41 -7.87 13.83
C GLY A 237 10.18 -7.97 14.75
N LYS A 238 9.37 -9.03 14.61
CA LYS A 238 8.29 -9.42 15.53
C LYS A 238 8.62 -10.80 16.10
N LYS A 239 8.17 -11.09 17.34
CA LYS A 239 8.35 -12.41 17.98
C LYS A 239 7.67 -13.49 17.13
N THR A 240 8.47 -14.21 16.36
CA THR A 240 8.08 -15.51 15.80
C THR A 240 7.80 -16.44 17.00
N GLY A 241 6.68 -17.16 16.95
CA GLY A 241 6.27 -18.01 18.06
C GLY A 241 5.79 -17.29 19.33
N ALA A 242 5.19 -16.09 19.25
CA ALA A 242 4.23 -15.69 20.29
C ALA A 242 2.96 -16.53 20.10
N ASP A 243 3.08 -17.78 20.55
CA ASP A 243 2.09 -18.80 20.90
C ASP A 243 0.78 -18.87 20.10
N GLN A 244 0.27 -20.09 19.97
CA GLN A 244 -1.05 -20.47 19.45
C GLN A 244 -2.23 -19.88 20.27
N GLU A 245 -2.08 -18.68 20.83
CA GLU A 245 -2.94 -18.05 21.82
C GLU A 245 -3.71 -16.83 21.30
N HIS A 246 -3.72 -16.61 19.99
CA HIS A 246 -4.81 -15.87 19.36
C HIS A 246 -5.32 -16.61 18.13
N GLU A 247 -6.64 -16.78 18.07
CA GLU A 247 -7.42 -17.31 16.97
C GLU A 247 -7.36 -16.40 15.73
N LYS A 248 -6.14 -16.02 15.29
CA LYS A 248 -5.95 -15.07 14.19
C LYS A 248 -6.50 -15.67 12.89
N ASN A 249 -7.33 -14.89 12.22
CA ASN A 249 -7.88 -15.23 10.92
C ASN A 249 -6.83 -14.97 9.85
N THR A 250 -5.98 -15.96 9.60
CA THR A 250 -4.96 -15.92 8.54
C THR A 250 -5.33 -16.90 7.44
N PHE A 251 -4.71 -16.77 6.27
CA PHE A 251 -4.91 -17.69 5.16
C PHE A 251 -4.52 -19.13 5.55
N LEU A 252 -3.51 -19.27 6.43
CA LEU A 252 -3.05 -20.55 6.96
C LEU A 252 -4.02 -21.18 7.98
N SER A 253 -5.05 -20.45 8.42
CA SER A 253 -6.15 -21.02 9.22
C SER A 253 -7.07 -21.93 8.39
N PHE A 254 -7.01 -21.84 7.06
CA PHE A 254 -7.87 -22.61 6.14
C PHE A 254 -7.10 -23.48 5.15
N TYR A 255 -5.85 -23.12 4.87
CA TYR A 255 -5.01 -23.77 3.86
C TYR A 255 -3.67 -24.17 4.46
N SER A 256 -3.10 -25.27 3.99
CA SER A 256 -1.72 -25.62 4.29
C SER A 256 -0.73 -24.61 3.67
N VAL A 257 0.51 -24.62 4.15
CA VAL A 257 1.60 -23.78 3.60
C VAL A 257 1.78 -24.01 2.09
N ASP A 258 1.76 -25.27 1.65
CA ASP A 258 1.91 -25.63 0.23
C ASP A 258 0.72 -25.14 -0.61
N GLU A 259 -0.51 -25.24 -0.09
CA GLU A 259 -1.69 -24.69 -0.75
C GLU A 259 -1.62 -23.16 -0.83
N ALA A 260 -1.28 -22.48 0.26
CA ALA A 260 -1.13 -21.03 0.29
C ALA A 260 -0.08 -20.54 -0.71
N GLN A 261 1.08 -21.21 -0.78
CA GLN A 261 2.11 -20.89 -1.77
C GLN A 261 1.60 -21.10 -3.21
N PHE A 262 0.92 -22.22 -3.48
CA PHE A 262 0.31 -22.47 -4.78
C PHE A 262 -0.73 -21.40 -5.16
N TYR A 263 -1.55 -20.96 -4.20
CA TYR A 263 -2.52 -19.88 -4.40
C TYR A 263 -1.82 -18.55 -4.74
N ALA A 264 -0.78 -18.18 -4.00
CA ALA A 264 0.01 -16.97 -4.24
C ALA A 264 0.69 -17.00 -5.63
N ASP A 265 1.27 -18.13 -6.02
CA ASP A 265 1.93 -18.31 -7.32
C ASP A 265 0.92 -18.20 -8.47
N ARG A 266 -0.27 -18.82 -8.33
CA ARG A 266 -1.34 -18.73 -9.32
C ARG A 266 -1.84 -17.30 -9.49
N LEU A 267 -2.13 -16.59 -8.39
CA LEU A 267 -2.57 -15.19 -8.43
C LEU A 267 -1.51 -14.30 -9.09
N THR A 268 -0.23 -14.53 -8.77
CA THR A 268 0.89 -13.81 -9.38
C THR A 268 0.95 -14.05 -10.89
N ALA A 269 0.75 -15.30 -11.35
CA ALA A 269 0.71 -15.63 -12.77
C ALA A 269 -0.48 -14.97 -13.49
N GLU A 270 -1.67 -14.98 -12.87
CA GLU A 270 -2.86 -14.32 -13.40
C GLU A 270 -2.67 -12.80 -13.53
N ALA A 271 -2.02 -12.17 -12.54
CA ALA A 271 -1.68 -10.75 -12.62
C ALA A 271 -0.76 -10.45 -13.80
N ILE A 272 0.33 -11.22 -13.94
CA ILE A 272 1.29 -11.07 -15.03
C ILE A 272 0.61 -11.25 -16.38
N ASP A 273 -0.27 -12.25 -16.53
CA ASP A 273 -1.00 -12.50 -17.77
C ASP A 273 -1.90 -11.32 -18.15
N ALA A 274 -2.50 -10.64 -17.17
CA ALA A 274 -3.36 -9.49 -17.40
C ALA A 274 -2.64 -8.33 -18.12
N ILE A 275 -1.35 -8.12 -17.83
CA ILE A 275 -0.57 -6.99 -18.39
C ILE A 275 0.42 -7.40 -19.48
N ARG A 276 0.55 -8.70 -19.78
CA ARG A 276 1.60 -9.23 -20.67
C ARG A 276 1.61 -8.63 -22.08
N THR A 277 0.45 -8.15 -22.55
CA THR A 277 0.27 -7.60 -23.89
C THR A 277 0.69 -6.14 -24.00
N PHE A 278 0.84 -5.43 -22.88
CA PHE A 278 1.35 -4.07 -22.87
C PHE A 278 2.86 -4.09 -23.05
N LYS A 279 3.39 -3.11 -23.78
CA LYS A 279 4.83 -2.88 -23.86
C LYS A 279 5.33 -2.32 -22.52
N GLU A 280 6.62 -2.45 -22.23
CA GLU A 280 7.24 -1.90 -21.01
C GLU A 280 6.69 -2.49 -19.70
N ASN A 281 6.13 -3.72 -19.76
CA ASN A 281 5.59 -4.41 -18.58
C ASN A 281 6.66 -5.05 -17.69
N GLU A 282 7.93 -5.05 -18.10
CA GLU A 282 8.99 -5.85 -17.50
C GLU A 282 9.19 -5.52 -16.02
N THR A 283 9.07 -4.24 -15.64
CA THR A 283 9.17 -3.81 -14.24
C THR A 283 8.01 -4.35 -13.41
N LEU A 284 6.77 -4.20 -13.89
CA LEU A 284 5.57 -4.67 -13.17
C LEU A 284 5.57 -6.20 -13.05
N VAL A 285 6.00 -6.92 -14.09
CA VAL A 285 6.17 -8.38 -14.03
C VAL A 285 7.25 -8.77 -13.02
N ALA A 286 8.38 -8.05 -12.97
CA ALA A 286 9.42 -8.30 -11.99
C ALA A 286 8.94 -8.00 -10.57
N LEU A 287 8.21 -6.91 -10.38
CA LEU A 287 7.63 -6.51 -9.10
C LEU A 287 6.62 -7.55 -8.60
N ALA A 288 5.71 -8.02 -9.45
CA ALA A 288 4.77 -9.10 -9.15
C ALA A 288 5.47 -10.36 -8.61
N LYS A 289 6.51 -10.82 -9.32
CA LYS A 289 7.31 -11.99 -8.90
C LYS A 289 8.06 -11.76 -7.60
N TRP A 290 8.61 -10.57 -7.43
CA TRP A 290 9.33 -10.21 -6.21
C TRP A 290 8.41 -10.13 -5.00
N LEU A 291 7.19 -9.58 -5.15
CA LEU A 291 6.19 -9.56 -4.07
C LEU A 291 5.77 -10.98 -3.65
N ALA A 292 5.73 -11.92 -4.59
CA ALA A 292 5.43 -13.33 -4.32
C ALA A 292 6.55 -14.09 -3.57
N THR A 293 7.79 -13.59 -3.63
CA THR A 293 8.99 -14.31 -3.16
C THR A 293 9.83 -13.52 -2.16
N ARG A 294 9.32 -12.39 -1.68
CA ARG A 294 10.02 -11.52 -0.73
C ARG A 294 10.21 -12.23 0.61
N LYS A 295 11.28 -11.85 1.31
CA LYS A 295 11.67 -12.43 2.61
C LYS A 295 11.43 -11.51 3.81
N LYS A 296 10.91 -10.31 3.53
CA LYS A 296 10.57 -9.24 4.48
C LYS A 296 9.64 -8.28 3.79
#